data_AF-F3YCA1-F1
#
_entry.id   AF-F3YCA1-F1
#
_cell.length_a   1.000
_cell.length_b   1.000
_cell.length_c   1.000
_cell.angle_alpha   90.00
_cell.angle_beta   90.00
_cell.angle_gamma   90.00
#
_symmetry.space_group_name_H-M   'P 1'
#
loop_
_entity.id
_entity.type
_entity.pdbx_description
1 polymer ?
#
loop_
_entity_poly.entity_id
_entity_poly.type
_entity_poly.pdbx_seq_one_letter_code
_entity_poly.pdbx_strand_id
1 'polypeptide(L)'
;MMTEEAEKYGVIVGIEPGINHPLYDLAHTKALIEAVDSSNLGIILDPSNLIRPTTYLEYNKIIEEAFQLFGSKIVAIHLKDFISNEKKELTMTNIGDGKMNIEETITQIQHLKPYIYIILEGTTGNKIQTARDKIINSY
;
A
#
# COMPACT_ATOMS: atom_id res chain seq x y z
N MET A 1 -11.97 9.70 -20.44
CA MET A 1 -11.55 9.39 -19.04
C MET A 1 -10.09 8.93 -19.05
N MET A 2 -9.30 9.07 -17.96
CA MET A 2 -7.90 8.58 -17.95
C MET A 2 -7.80 7.08 -18.28
N THR A 3 -8.80 6.30 -17.89
CA THR A 3 -8.90 4.85 -18.15
C THR A 3 -9.12 4.52 -19.62
N GLU A 4 -9.95 5.28 -20.34
CA GLU A 4 -10.13 5.13 -21.80
C GLU A 4 -8.83 5.41 -22.57
N GLU A 5 -8.03 6.36 -22.10
CA GLU A 5 -6.71 6.61 -22.70
C GLU A 5 -5.73 5.49 -22.37
N ALA A 6 -5.74 5.01 -21.13
CA ALA A 6 -4.90 3.91 -20.68
C ALA A 6 -5.18 2.61 -21.45
N GLU A 7 -6.45 2.34 -21.79
CA GLU A 7 -6.85 1.20 -22.61
C GLU A 7 -6.18 1.20 -23.98
N LYS A 8 -6.10 2.36 -24.65
CA LYS A 8 -5.45 2.50 -25.98
C LYS A 8 -3.98 2.09 -25.97
N TYR A 9 -3.30 2.26 -24.83
CA TYR A 9 -1.89 1.96 -24.67
C TYR A 9 -1.63 0.65 -23.90
N GLY A 10 -2.67 -0.05 -23.46
CA GLY A 10 -2.54 -1.27 -22.66
C GLY A 10 -1.90 -1.03 -21.29
N VAL A 11 -2.06 0.17 -20.73
CA VAL A 11 -1.51 0.55 -19.41
C VAL A 11 -2.60 0.61 -18.35
N ILE A 12 -2.20 0.66 -17.08
CA ILE A 12 -3.11 0.77 -15.93
C ILE A 12 -2.92 2.13 -15.28
N VAL A 13 -4.03 2.82 -15.00
CA VAL A 13 -4.06 3.98 -14.11
C VAL A 13 -4.10 3.46 -12.67
N GLY A 14 -3.05 3.72 -11.91
CA GLY A 14 -3.00 3.42 -10.49
C GLY A 14 -3.55 4.56 -9.66
N ILE A 15 -4.54 4.29 -8.81
CA ILE A 15 -4.99 5.21 -7.75
C ILE A 15 -4.45 4.76 -6.41
N GLU A 16 -4.11 5.71 -5.54
CA GLU A 16 -3.55 5.44 -4.22
C GLU A 16 -4.46 6.07 -3.14
N PRO A 17 -5.25 5.27 -2.41
CA PRO A 17 -6.04 5.74 -1.28
C PRO A 17 -5.17 6.24 -0.13
N GLY A 18 -5.68 7.19 0.64
CA GLY A 18 -5.01 7.65 1.86
C GLY A 18 -5.82 8.69 2.62
N ILE A 19 -5.68 8.70 3.95
CA ILE A 19 -6.53 9.47 4.89
C ILE A 19 -6.60 10.98 4.62
N ASN A 20 -5.62 11.53 3.89
CA ASN A 20 -5.52 12.95 3.53
C ASN A 20 -5.96 13.24 2.09
N HIS A 21 -6.55 12.26 1.39
CA HIS A 21 -7.02 12.33 0.01
C HIS A 21 -8.56 12.17 -0.05
N PRO A 22 -9.21 12.45 -1.20
CA PRO A 22 -10.62 12.17 -1.37
C PRO A 22 -11.00 10.69 -1.18
N LEU A 23 -10.05 9.78 -1.40
CA LEU A 23 -10.18 8.35 -1.15
C LEU A 23 -9.56 7.99 0.22
N TYR A 24 -10.16 8.50 1.29
CA TYR A 24 -9.60 8.41 2.65
C TYR A 24 -9.88 7.12 3.40
N ASP A 25 -10.68 6.22 2.83
CA ASP A 25 -10.95 4.88 3.37
C ASP A 25 -11.27 3.89 2.22
N LEU A 26 -11.31 2.60 2.56
CA LEU A 26 -11.58 1.53 1.60
C LEU A 26 -12.99 1.59 1.01
N ALA A 27 -13.97 2.14 1.74
CA ALA A 27 -15.35 2.24 1.26
C ALA A 27 -15.47 3.25 0.10
N HIS A 28 -14.82 4.40 0.22
CA HIS A 28 -14.76 5.40 -0.86
C HIS A 28 -13.96 4.91 -2.06
N THR A 29 -12.85 4.20 -1.81
CA THR A 29 -12.11 3.54 -2.89
C THR A 29 -12.98 2.53 -3.64
N LYS A 30 -13.75 1.70 -2.92
CA LYS A 30 -14.68 0.74 -3.53
C LYS A 30 -15.73 1.44 -4.38
N ALA A 31 -16.37 2.48 -3.86
CA ALA A 31 -17.37 3.24 -4.60
C ALA A 31 -16.80 3.84 -5.89
N LEU A 32 -15.56 4.35 -5.87
CA LEU A 32 -14.91 4.87 -7.09
C LEU A 32 -14.62 3.75 -8.10
N ILE A 33 -14.07 2.62 -7.64
CA ILE A 33 -13.74 1.47 -8.51
C ILE A 33 -15.00 0.96 -9.21
N GLU A 34 -16.11 0.82 -8.48
CA GLU A 34 -17.41 0.40 -9.01
C GLU A 34 -18.02 1.44 -9.95
N ALA A 35 -17.84 2.74 -9.67
CA ALA A 35 -18.36 3.80 -10.53
C ALA A 35 -17.59 3.95 -11.86
N VAL A 36 -16.28 3.69 -11.86
CA VAL A 36 -15.45 3.78 -13.07
C VAL A 36 -15.55 2.50 -13.91
N ASP A 37 -15.70 1.33 -13.27
CA ASP A 37 -15.89 0.02 -13.90
C ASP A 37 -14.98 -0.25 -15.11
N SER A 38 -13.67 -0.06 -14.93
CA SER A 38 -12.67 -0.25 -16.00
C SER A 38 -11.59 -1.25 -15.58
N SER A 39 -11.22 -2.15 -16.49
CA SER A 39 -10.08 -3.07 -16.35
C SER A 39 -8.74 -2.32 -16.28
N ASN A 40 -8.65 -1.12 -16.85
CA ASN A 40 -7.45 -0.28 -16.85
C ASN A 40 -7.35 0.64 -15.61
N LEU A 41 -8.24 0.49 -14.63
CA LEU A 41 -8.12 1.12 -13.31
C LEU A 41 -7.61 0.08 -12.29
N GLY A 42 -6.51 0.41 -11.62
CA GLY A 42 -5.91 -0.38 -10.56
C GLY A 42 -5.62 0.45 -9.31
N ILE A 43 -5.31 -0.22 -8.22
CA ILE A 43 -4.99 0.36 -6.91
C ILE A 43 -3.51 0.12 -6.63
N ILE A 44 -2.81 1.19 -6.27
CA ILE A 44 -1.53 1.12 -5.57
C ILE A 44 -1.87 1.19 -4.09
N LEU A 45 -1.75 0.07 -3.39
CA LEU A 45 -2.10 0.04 -1.97
C LEU A 45 -0.91 0.56 -1.16
N ASP A 46 -1.13 1.62 -0.40
CA ASP A 46 -0.24 2.04 0.67
C ASP A 46 -0.98 1.90 2.01
N PRO A 47 -0.75 0.83 2.79
CA PRO A 47 -1.45 0.64 4.05
C PRO A 47 -1.07 1.70 5.10
N SER A 48 0.13 2.29 4.99
CA SER A 48 0.58 3.33 5.92
C SER A 48 -0.20 4.64 5.73
N ASN A 49 -0.65 4.91 4.52
CA ASN A 49 -1.51 6.06 4.20
C ASN A 49 -2.95 5.88 4.70
N LEU A 50 -3.34 4.69 5.16
CA LEU A 50 -4.70 4.38 5.62
C LEU A 50 -4.81 4.19 7.14
N ILE A 51 -3.70 4.20 7.87
CA ILE A 51 -3.69 4.10 9.34
C ILE A 51 -3.68 5.47 10.02
N ARG A 52 -4.19 5.49 11.25
CA ARG A 52 -4.14 6.64 12.17
C ARG A 52 -3.27 6.28 13.38
N PRO A 53 -2.80 7.27 14.17
CA PRO A 53 -2.09 6.98 15.41
C PRO A 53 -2.85 6.08 16.38
N THR A 54 -4.19 6.06 16.30
CA THR A 54 -5.05 5.19 17.11
C THR A 54 -5.28 3.81 16.51
N THR A 55 -4.98 3.60 15.21
CA THR A 55 -5.30 2.36 14.48
C THR A 55 -4.09 1.71 13.81
N TYR A 56 -2.86 2.20 14.05
CA TYR A 56 -1.67 1.63 13.40
C TYR A 56 -1.43 0.14 13.70
N LEU A 57 -1.99 -0.38 14.81
CA LEU A 57 -1.96 -1.80 15.14
C LEU A 57 -2.83 -2.66 14.20
N GLU A 58 -3.72 -2.03 13.42
CA GLU A 58 -4.57 -2.67 12.42
C GLU A 58 -3.92 -2.69 11.03
N TYR A 59 -2.62 -2.35 10.91
CA TYR A 59 -1.90 -2.26 9.63
C TYR A 59 -2.10 -3.49 8.75
N ASN A 60 -1.84 -4.69 9.27
CA ASN A 60 -2.01 -5.95 8.54
C ASN A 60 -3.49 -6.28 8.27
N LYS A 61 -4.42 -5.83 9.12
CA LYS A 61 -5.86 -6.00 8.90
C LYS A 61 -6.33 -5.16 7.72
N ILE A 62 -5.82 -3.94 7.55
CA ILE A 62 -6.11 -3.08 6.39
C ILE A 62 -5.63 -3.75 5.10
N ILE A 63 -4.46 -4.40 5.12
CA ILE A 63 -3.97 -5.17 3.96
C ILE A 63 -4.97 -6.28 3.62
N GLU A 64 -5.36 -7.09 4.60
CA GLU A 64 -6.32 -8.18 4.40
C GLU A 64 -7.65 -7.68 3.84
N GLU A 65 -8.23 -6.64 4.45
CA GLU A 65 -9.50 -6.07 4.03
C GLU A 65 -9.43 -5.48 2.62
N ALA A 66 -8.35 -4.76 2.29
CA ALA A 66 -8.14 -4.22 0.94
C ALA A 66 -8.06 -5.35 -0.09
N PHE A 67 -7.34 -6.44 0.19
CA PHE A 67 -7.27 -7.59 -0.72
C PHE A 67 -8.59 -8.34 -0.83
N GLN A 68 -9.36 -8.46 0.25
CA GLN A 68 -10.71 -9.04 0.20
C GLN A 68 -11.67 -8.20 -0.68
N LEU A 69 -11.58 -6.88 -0.60
CA LEU A 69 -12.45 -5.98 -1.36
C LEU A 69 -12.04 -5.82 -2.83
N PHE A 70 -10.73 -5.77 -3.11
CA PHE A 70 -10.22 -5.34 -4.41
C PHE A 70 -9.47 -6.42 -5.18
N GLY A 71 -8.94 -7.44 -4.50
CA GLY A 71 -8.28 -8.59 -5.09
C GLY A 71 -7.33 -8.24 -6.23
N SER A 72 -7.70 -8.61 -7.46
CA SER A 72 -6.89 -8.40 -8.66
C SER A 72 -6.64 -6.92 -9.00
N LYS A 73 -7.50 -6.00 -8.54
CA LYS A 73 -7.37 -4.56 -8.76
C LYS A 73 -6.17 -3.96 -8.03
N ILE A 74 -5.65 -4.57 -6.97
CA ILE A 74 -4.41 -4.10 -6.33
C ILE A 74 -3.23 -4.52 -7.21
N VAL A 75 -2.60 -3.58 -7.89
CA VAL A 75 -1.55 -3.85 -8.89
C VAL A 75 -0.13 -3.68 -8.36
N ALA A 76 0.03 -2.87 -7.31
CA ALA A 76 1.29 -2.66 -6.63
C ALA A 76 1.03 -2.28 -5.16
N ILE A 77 2.06 -2.41 -4.34
CA ILE A 77 2.05 -1.96 -2.95
C ILE A 77 3.19 -0.98 -2.74
N HIS A 78 2.89 0.19 -2.18
CA HIS A 78 3.90 1.05 -1.59
C HIS A 78 4.12 0.62 -0.15
N LEU A 79 5.37 0.35 0.18
CA LEU A 79 5.78 -0.01 1.52
C LEU A 79 6.51 1.18 2.15
N LYS A 80 5.98 1.64 3.27
CA LYS A 80 6.55 2.67 4.14
C LYS A 80 6.51 2.15 5.56
N ASP A 81 7.55 2.46 6.31
CA ASP A 81 7.56 2.22 7.74
C ASP A 81 7.30 3.53 8.48
N PHE A 82 6.85 3.43 9.72
CA PHE A 82 6.34 4.56 10.47
C PHE A 82 6.68 4.46 11.95
N ILE A 83 6.80 5.61 12.59
CA ILE A 83 6.94 5.74 14.05
C ILE A 83 5.83 6.64 14.59
N SER A 84 5.56 6.52 15.88
CA SER A 84 4.77 7.52 16.60
C SER A 84 5.71 8.56 17.18
N ASN A 85 5.52 9.82 16.82
CA ASN A 85 6.31 10.94 17.36
C ASN A 85 5.86 11.30 18.80
N GLU A 86 6.54 12.28 19.42
CA GLU A 86 6.25 12.76 20.78
C GLU A 86 4.82 13.32 20.94
N LYS A 87 4.22 13.81 19.86
CA LYS A 87 2.84 14.32 19.82
C LYS A 87 1.79 13.24 19.56
N LYS A 88 2.19 11.97 19.50
CA LYS A 88 1.34 10.83 19.13
C LYS A 88 0.77 10.95 17.71
N GLU A 89 1.55 11.48 16.79
CA GLU A 89 1.26 11.47 15.36
C GLU A 89 2.13 10.42 14.67
N LEU A 90 1.65 9.87 13.55
CA LEU A 90 2.45 8.96 12.74
C LEU A 90 3.35 9.75 11.79
N THR A 91 4.63 9.41 11.77
CA THR A 91 5.61 9.96 10.83
C THR A 91 6.32 8.83 10.11
N MET A 92 6.50 8.97 8.80
CA MET A 92 7.18 7.97 7.98
C MET A 92 8.68 7.95 8.28
N THR A 93 9.29 6.78 8.19
CA THR A 93 10.73 6.56 8.39
C THR A 93 11.25 5.51 7.41
N ASN A 94 12.55 5.26 7.43
CA ASN A 94 13.16 4.18 6.65
C ASN A 94 12.58 2.83 7.08
N ILE A 95 12.37 1.95 6.10
CA ILE A 95 11.90 0.60 6.37
C ILE A 95 12.87 -0.16 7.28
N GLY A 96 12.34 -0.64 8.40
CA GLY A 96 13.06 -1.39 9.42
C GLY A 96 13.60 -0.54 10.57
N ASP A 97 13.39 0.78 10.53
CA ASP A 97 13.65 1.69 11.64
C ASP A 97 12.34 2.08 12.38
N GLY A 98 11.18 1.58 11.94
CA GLY A 98 9.88 1.91 12.51
C GLY A 98 9.15 0.75 13.19
N LYS A 99 7.81 0.82 13.18
CA LYS A 99 6.90 -0.08 13.90
C LYS A 99 6.23 -1.12 13.00
N MET A 100 6.36 -1.04 11.68
CA MET A 100 5.81 -2.02 10.76
C MET A 100 6.53 -3.36 10.94
N ASN A 101 5.77 -4.44 11.14
CA ASN A 101 6.34 -5.79 11.16
C ASN A 101 6.63 -6.24 9.72
N ILE A 102 7.87 -6.05 9.26
CA ILE A 102 8.27 -6.36 7.88
C ILE A 102 7.99 -7.82 7.55
N GLU A 103 8.43 -8.77 8.39
CA GLU A 103 8.33 -10.20 8.09
C GLU A 103 6.87 -10.62 7.92
N GLU A 104 6.03 -10.32 8.90
CA GLU A 104 4.60 -10.62 8.86
C GLU A 104 3.91 -9.94 7.66
N THR A 105 4.22 -8.67 7.39
CA THR A 105 3.66 -7.91 6.27
C THR A 105 4.03 -8.55 4.93
N ILE A 106 5.30 -8.90 4.73
CA ILE A 106 5.76 -9.52 3.48
C ILE A 106 5.15 -10.91 3.32
N THR A 107 5.16 -11.74 4.37
CA THR A 107 4.51 -13.07 4.34
C THR A 107 3.03 -12.97 4.00
N GLN A 108 2.30 -12.03 4.61
CA GLN A 108 0.89 -11.80 4.32
C GLN A 108 0.65 -11.38 2.87
N ILE A 109 1.42 -10.40 2.37
CA ILE A 109 1.31 -9.92 0.99
C ILE A 109 1.59 -11.05 0.00
N GLN A 110 2.63 -11.85 0.22
CA GLN A 110 2.96 -12.98 -0.64
C GLN A 110 1.86 -14.05 -0.64
N HIS A 111 1.23 -14.30 0.51
CA HIS A 111 0.10 -15.23 0.58
C HIS A 111 -1.12 -14.72 -0.20
N LEU A 112 -1.45 -13.43 -0.06
CA LEU A 112 -2.62 -12.82 -0.70
C LEU A 112 -2.43 -12.64 -2.21
N LYS A 113 -1.22 -12.25 -2.66
CA LYS A 113 -0.90 -12.08 -4.07
C LYS A 113 0.60 -12.28 -4.33
N PRO A 114 1.02 -13.53 -4.63
CA PRO A 114 2.40 -13.84 -4.97
C PRO A 114 2.90 -12.97 -6.13
N TYR A 115 4.16 -12.56 -6.07
CA TYR A 115 4.85 -11.78 -7.13
C TYR A 115 4.29 -10.38 -7.41
N ILE A 116 3.43 -9.82 -6.54
CA ILE A 116 3.03 -8.41 -6.66
C ILE A 116 4.26 -7.49 -6.54
N TYR A 117 4.24 -6.37 -7.27
CA TYR A 117 5.26 -5.33 -7.14
C TYR A 117 5.17 -4.65 -5.77
N ILE A 118 6.28 -4.70 -5.03
CA ILE A 118 6.49 -3.96 -3.78
C ILE A 118 7.48 -2.84 -4.09
N ILE A 119 7.07 -1.60 -3.83
CA ILE A 119 7.85 -0.39 -4.10
C ILE A 119 8.14 0.26 -2.74
N LEU A 120 9.42 0.49 -2.44
CA LEU A 120 9.80 1.16 -1.20
C LEU A 120 9.65 2.67 -1.39
N GLU A 121 8.93 3.32 -0.47
CA GLU A 121 8.76 4.77 -0.46
C GLU A 121 9.29 5.35 0.85
N GLY A 122 9.88 6.55 0.80
CA GLY A 122 10.44 7.24 1.96
C GLY A 122 11.75 6.67 2.53
N THR A 123 12.17 5.47 2.10
CA THR A 123 13.48 4.91 2.48
C THR A 123 14.61 5.51 1.64
N THR A 124 15.71 5.93 2.27
CA THR A 124 16.77 6.71 1.60
C THR A 124 18.18 6.16 1.85
N GLY A 125 19.12 6.51 0.97
CA GLY A 125 20.54 6.19 1.13
C GLY A 125 20.83 4.69 1.26
N ASN A 126 21.77 4.33 2.14
CA ASN A 126 22.16 2.93 2.37
C ASN A 126 21.04 2.07 2.97
N LYS A 127 20.02 2.68 3.58
CA LYS A 127 18.87 1.97 4.15
C LYS A 127 18.02 1.29 3.08
N ILE A 128 18.03 1.78 1.83
CA ILE A 128 17.34 1.13 0.71
C ILE A 128 17.85 -0.31 0.53
N GLN A 129 19.17 -0.48 0.54
CA GLN A 129 19.79 -1.81 0.40
C GLN A 129 19.42 -2.71 1.58
N THR A 130 19.53 -2.19 2.81
CA THR A 130 19.17 -2.96 4.01
C THR A 130 17.70 -3.38 4.02
N ALA A 131 16.78 -2.49 3.64
CA ALA A 131 15.36 -2.79 3.56
C ALA A 131 15.07 -3.86 2.50
N ARG A 132 15.65 -3.71 1.30
CA ARG A 132 15.55 -4.70 0.23
C ARG A 132 16.03 -6.07 0.69
N ASP A 133 17.20 -6.14 1.31
CA ASP A 133 17.79 -7.42 1.73
C ASP A 133 16.94 -8.09 2.81
N LYS A 134 16.37 -7.33 3.75
CA LYS A 134 15.39 -7.87 4.72
C LYS A 134 14.15 -8.45 4.01
N ILE A 135 13.56 -7.71 3.09
CA ILE A 135 12.36 -8.14 2.36
C ILE A 135 12.63 -9.39 1.54
N ILE A 136 13.75 -9.44 0.79
CA ILE A 136 14.12 -10.59 -0.04
C ILE A 136 14.40 -11.84 0.82
N ASN A 137 14.95 -11.68 2.02
CA ASN A 137 15.19 -12.80 2.94
C ASN A 137 13.94 -13.26 3.70
N SER A 138 12.82 -12.52 3.61
CA SER A 138 11.51 -12.94 4.13
C SER A 138 10.71 -13.79 3.15
N TYR A 139 11.30 -14.16 2.00
CA TYR A 139 10.75 -15.13 1.03
C TYR A 139 11.11 -16.57 1.38
#